data_AF-A0A5M8EAG0-F1
#
_entry.id   AF-A0A5M8EAG0-F1
#
_cell.length_a   1.000
_cell.length_b   1.000
_cell.length_c   1.000
_cell.angle_alpha   90.00
_cell.angle_beta   90.00
_cell.angle_gamma   90.00
#
_symmetry.space_group_name_H-M   'P 1'
#
loop_
_entity.id
_entity.type
_entity.pdbx_description
1 polymer ?
#
loop_
_entity_poly.entity_id
_entity_poly.type
_entity_poly.pdbx_seq_one_letter_code
_entity_poly.pdbx_strand_id
1 'polypeptide(L)'
;TRGIDVGAKFDIYALLGELTRQGKALVVVSSDLRELMLICDRIGVLSAGRLIETFERDSWTQDELLAAAFAGYQKRDALLNDAALRDTP
;
A
#
# COMPACT_ATOMS: atom_id res chain seq x y z
N THR A 1 -7.89 6.64 8.01
CA THR A 1 -9.13 7.30 8.52
C THR A 1 -9.38 7.05 10.02
N ARG A 2 -8.35 7.15 10.89
CA ARG A 2 -8.52 6.88 12.34
C ARG A 2 -9.43 7.93 13.00
N GLY A 3 -10.42 7.48 13.79
CA GLY A 3 -11.29 8.35 14.59
C GLY A 3 -12.62 8.77 13.93
N ILE A 4 -12.91 8.30 12.71
CA ILE A 4 -14.21 8.47 12.04
C ILE A 4 -15.14 7.32 12.47
N ASP A 5 -16.40 7.63 12.75
CA ASP A 5 -17.44 6.64 13.02
C ASP A 5 -17.62 5.67 11.83
N VAL A 6 -17.98 4.42 12.11
CA VAL A 6 -18.10 3.38 11.07
C VAL A 6 -19.16 3.75 10.03
N GLY A 7 -20.28 4.38 10.42
CA GLY A 7 -21.31 4.84 9.49
C GLY A 7 -20.79 5.90 8.53
N ALA A 8 -20.09 6.92 9.05
CA ALA A 8 -19.49 7.96 8.22
C ALA A 8 -18.44 7.41 7.23
N LYS A 9 -17.74 6.32 7.59
CA LYS A 9 -16.81 5.63 6.69
C LYS A 9 -17.54 4.98 5.50
N PHE A 10 -18.71 4.37 5.74
CA PHE A 10 -19.56 3.83 4.67
C PHE A 10 -20.07 4.92 3.73
N ASP A 11 -20.51 6.06 4.26
CA ASP A 11 -20.98 7.19 3.44
C ASP A 11 -19.87 7.71 2.51
N ILE A 12 -18.64 7.81 3.03
CA ILE A 12 -17.47 8.18 2.21
C ILE A 12 -17.28 7.16 1.09
N TYR A 13 -17.31 5.85 1.38
CA TYR A 13 -17.13 4.82 0.35
C TYR A 13 -18.24 4.83 -0.70
N ALA A 14 -19.49 5.06 -0.29
CA ALA A 14 -20.61 5.22 -1.21
C ALA A 14 -20.39 6.41 -2.16
N LEU A 15 -19.93 7.54 -1.62
CA LEU A 15 -19.59 8.72 -2.42
C LEU A 15 -18.44 8.44 -3.40
N LEU A 16 -17.36 7.78 -2.95
CA LEU A 16 -16.25 7.39 -3.85
C LEU A 16 -16.74 6.49 -4.98
N GLY A 17 -17.60 5.51 -4.68
CA GLY A 17 -18.20 4.61 -5.68
C GLY A 17 -19.15 5.31 -6.65
N GLU A 18 -19.87 6.36 -6.21
CA GLU A 18 -20.65 7.21 -7.12
C GLU A 18 -19.74 7.99 -8.06
N LEU A 19 -18.66 8.59 -7.56
CA LEU A 19 -17.70 9.34 -8.37
C LEU A 19 -17.04 8.46 -9.43
N THR A 20 -16.65 7.22 -9.09
CA THR A 20 -16.08 6.28 -10.07
C THR A 20 -17.09 5.85 -11.12
N ARG A 21 -18.35 5.60 -10.74
CA ARG A 21 -19.44 5.31 -11.71
C ARG A 21 -19.71 6.46 -12.68
N GLN A 22 -19.39 7.70 -12.31
CA GLN A 22 -19.42 8.85 -13.21
C GLN A 22 -18.18 8.96 -14.11
N GLY A 23 -17.31 7.93 -14.13
CA GLY A 23 -16.10 7.88 -14.95
C GLY A 23 -14.92 8.68 -14.37
N LYS A 24 -14.96 9.06 -13.09
CA LYS A 24 -13.85 9.78 -12.45
C LYS A 24 -12.80 8.80 -11.93
N ALA A 25 -11.52 9.12 -12.15
CA ALA A 25 -10.42 8.41 -11.53
C ALA A 25 -10.17 8.95 -10.11
N LEU A 26 -9.89 8.04 -9.17
CA LEU A 26 -9.56 8.36 -7.78
C LEU A 26 -8.15 7.87 -7.45
N VAL A 27 -7.37 8.71 -6.78
CA VAL A 27 -6.09 8.31 -6.18
C VAL A 27 -6.28 8.25 -4.66
N VAL A 28 -6.12 7.06 -4.10
CA VAL A 28 -6.32 6.81 -2.67
C VAL A 28 -4.97 6.56 -2.01
N VAL A 29 -4.73 7.22 -0.88
CA VAL A 29 -3.57 6.97 -0.02
C VAL A 29 -4.09 6.66 1.38
N SER A 30 -3.80 5.47 1.88
CA SER A 30 -4.15 5.06 3.25
C SER A 30 -3.05 4.18 3.83
N SER A 31 -2.95 4.19 5.15
CA SER A 31 -2.13 3.24 5.91
C SER A 31 -2.94 2.02 6.39
N ASP A 32 -4.25 2.00 6.14
CA ASP A 32 -5.13 0.88 6.44
C ASP A 32 -5.25 -0.01 5.20
N LEU A 33 -4.57 -1.15 5.24
CA LEU A 33 -4.49 -2.07 4.11
C LEU A 33 -5.86 -2.66 3.76
N ARG A 34 -6.72 -2.92 4.76
CA ARG A 34 -8.06 -3.47 4.54
C ARG A 34 -8.96 -2.48 3.82
N GLU A 35 -8.82 -1.20 4.12
CA GLU A 35 -9.52 -0.13 3.41
C GLU A 35 -9.09 -0.07 1.93
N LEU A 36 -7.79 -0.12 1.65
CA LEU A 36 -7.28 -0.12 0.26
C LEU A 36 -7.77 -1.35 -0.52
N MET A 37 -7.67 -2.55 0.07
CA MET A 37 -8.11 -3.80 -0.57
C MET A 37 -9.61 -3.81 -0.87
N LEU A 38 -10.42 -3.09 -0.08
CA LEU A 38 -11.86 -2.98 -0.29
C LEU A 38 -12.21 -2.09 -1.49
N ILE A 39 -11.56 -0.92 -1.61
CA ILE A 39 -12.03 0.14 -2.52
C ILE A 39 -11.17 0.33 -3.78
N CYS A 40 -9.92 -0.12 -3.79
CA CYS A 40 -9.01 0.12 -4.91
C CYS A 40 -9.12 -0.99 -5.96
N ASP A 41 -9.10 -0.61 -7.24
CA ASP A 41 -8.96 -1.57 -8.36
C ASP A 41 -7.50 -1.95 -8.61
N ARG A 42 -6.56 -1.10 -8.18
CA ARG A 42 -5.12 -1.29 -8.29
C ARG A 42 -4.43 -0.75 -7.04
N ILE A 43 -3.41 -1.46 -6.56
CA ILE A 43 -2.61 -1.02 -5.41
C ILE A 43 -1.15 -0.97 -5.82
N GLY A 44 -0.58 0.24 -5.86
CA GLY A 44 0.86 0.45 -6.00
C GLY A 44 1.52 0.54 -4.63
N VAL A 45 2.58 -0.24 -4.39
CA VAL A 45 3.29 -0.25 -3.11
C VAL A 45 4.62 0.47 -3.24
N LEU A 46 4.76 1.57 -2.50
CA LEU A 46 6.01 2.31 -2.40
C LEU A 46 6.78 1.89 -1.14
N SER A 47 8.07 1.61 -1.29
CA SER A 47 8.99 1.31 -0.19
C SER A 47 10.35 1.97 -0.43
N ALA A 48 10.92 2.57 0.62
CA ALA A 48 12.21 3.27 0.55
C ALA A 48 12.33 4.26 -0.63
N GLY A 49 11.25 5.00 -0.93
CA GLY A 49 11.20 6.00 -2.00
C GLY A 49 11.07 5.44 -3.43
N ARG A 50 10.79 4.14 -3.59
CA ARG A 50 10.61 3.50 -4.90
C ARG A 50 9.28 2.75 -4.97
N LEU A 51 8.65 2.75 -6.14
CA LEU A 51 7.55 1.83 -6.45
C LEU A 51 8.14 0.43 -6.58
N ILE A 52 7.78 -0.45 -5.64
CA ILE A 52 8.28 -1.83 -5.61
C ILE A 52 7.46 -2.70 -6.55
N GLU A 53 6.13 -2.59 -6.46
CA GLU A 53 5.21 -3.44 -7.19
C GLU A 53 3.86 -2.74 -7.35
N THR A 54 3.08 -3.19 -8.34
CA THR A 54 1.67 -2.79 -8.51
C THR A 54 0.85 -4.04 -8.72
N PHE A 55 -0.22 -4.15 -7.95
CA PHE A 55 -1.14 -5.28 -7.98
C PHE A 55 -2.46 -4.85 -8.64
N GLU A 56 -3.03 -5.73 -9.45
CA GLU A 56 -4.36 -5.58 -10.05
C GLU A 56 -5.41 -6.22 -9.13
N ARG A 57 -6.68 -5.83 -9.28
CA ARG A 57 -7.77 -6.42 -8.49
C ARG A 57 -7.73 -7.95 -8.58
N ASP A 58 -7.94 -8.60 -7.44
CA ASP A 58 -7.90 -10.05 -7.25
C ASP A 58 -6.51 -10.69 -7.42
N SER A 59 -5.46 -9.90 -7.64
CA SER A 59 -4.07 -10.38 -7.75
C SER A 59 -3.23 -10.11 -6.50
N TRP A 60 -3.87 -9.84 -5.36
CA TRP A 60 -3.18 -9.52 -4.11
C TRP A 60 -3.69 -10.33 -2.92
N THR A 61 -2.78 -10.63 -2.02
CA THR A 61 -3.05 -11.02 -0.63
C THR A 61 -2.55 -9.95 0.33
N GLN A 62 -3.05 -9.97 1.56
CA GLN A 62 -2.58 -9.05 2.60
C GLN A 62 -1.07 -9.21 2.86
N ASP A 63 -0.58 -10.44 2.83
CA ASP A 63 0.82 -10.77 3.12
C ASP A 63 1.75 -10.30 1.99
N GLU A 64 1.36 -10.44 0.72
CA GLU A 64 2.13 -9.93 -0.42
C GLU A 64 2.26 -8.39 -0.38
N LEU A 65 1.16 -7.69 -0.09
CA LEU A 65 1.17 -6.24 0.03
C LEU A 65 2.08 -5.77 1.17
N LEU A 66 2.05 -6.47 2.31
CA LEU A 66 2.94 -6.19 3.45
C LEU A 66 4.40 -6.50 3.09
N ALA A 67 4.67 -7.64 2.45
CA ALA A 67 6.02 -8.00 2.01
C ALA A 67 6.60 -6.94 1.07
N ALA A 68 5.84 -6.50 0.07
CA ALA A 68 6.25 -5.43 -0.84
C ALA A 68 6.53 -4.10 -0.10
N ALA A 69 5.75 -3.78 0.94
CA ALA A 69 5.93 -2.56 1.72
C ALA A 69 7.25 -2.57 2.52
N PHE A 70 7.70 -3.75 2.97
CA PHE A 70 8.96 -3.91 3.73
C PHE A 70 10.19 -4.22 2.86
N ALA A 71 10.00 -4.67 1.62
CA ALA A 71 11.09 -5.10 0.72
C ALA A 71 12.21 -4.06 0.53
N GLY A 72 11.86 -2.77 0.46
CA GLY A 72 12.83 -1.68 0.29
C GLY A 72 13.77 -1.49 1.48
N TYR A 73 13.37 -1.90 2.68
CA TYR A 73 14.16 -1.79 3.90
C TYR A 73 15.05 -3.03 4.10
N GLN A 74 14.56 -4.24 3.80
CA GLN A 74 15.36 -5.47 3.86
C GLN A 74 16.57 -5.41 2.93
N LYS A 75 16.40 -4.88 1.71
CA LYS A 75 17.50 -4.71 0.77
C LYS A 75 18.54 -3.70 1.28
N ARG A 76 18.09 -2.67 2.00
CA ARG A 76 18.98 -1.65 2.57
C ARG A 76 19.76 -2.18 3.76
N ASP A 77 19.11 -2.91 4.65
CA ASP A 77 19.75 -3.51 5.83
C ASP A 77 20.74 -4.60 5.42
N ALA A 78 20.41 -5.42 4.41
CA ALA A 78 21.36 -6.41 3.87
C ALA A 78 22.62 -5.74 3.28
N LEU A 79 22.48 -4.63 2.55
CA LEU A 79 23.61 -3.87 2.01
C LEU A 79 24.46 -3.23 3.12
N LEU A 80 23.83 -2.71 4.17
CA LEU A 80 24.54 -2.14 5.32
C LEU A 80 25.29 -3.22 6.11
N ASN A 81 24.69 -4.40 6.29
CA ASN A 81 25.35 -5.52 6.97
C ASN A 81 26.52 -6.09 6.16
N ASP A 82 26.38 -6.23 4.83
CA ASP A 82 27.50 -6.67 3.97
C ASP A 82 28.65 -5.65 4.00
N ALA A 83 28.35 -4.35 3.97
CA ALA A 83 29.38 -3.32 4.14
C ALA A 83 30.09 -3.43 5.50
N ALA A 84 29.35 -3.64 6.59
CA ALA A 84 29.92 -3.78 7.93
C ALA A 84 30.79 -5.05 8.10
N LEU A 85 30.46 -6.15 7.41
CA LEU A 85 31.21 -7.40 7.42
C LEU A 85 32.50 -7.34 6.59
N ARG A 86 32.59 -6.44 5.62
CA ARG A 86 33.81 -6.23 4.81
C ARG A 86 34.86 -5.36 5.50
N ASP A 87 34.44 -4.57 6.49
CA ASP A 87 35.31 -3.68 7.27
C ASP A 87 35.81 -4.30 8.59
N THR A 88 35.45 -5.56 8.90
CA THR A 88 36.09 -6.31 9.99
C THR A 88 37.49 -6.78 9.57
N PRO A 89 38.55 -6.46 10.35
CA PRO A 89 39.95 -6.73 10.01
C PRO A 89 40.32 -8.22 9.97
#